data_AF-A0AB33K8Q5-F1
#
_entry.id   AF-A0AB33K8Q5-F1
#
_cell.length_a   1.000
_cell.length_b   1.000
_cell.length_c   1.000
_cell.angle_alpha   90.00
_cell.angle_beta   90.00
_cell.angle_gamma   90.00
#
_symmetry.space_group_name_H-M   'P 1'
#
loop_
_entity.id
_entity.type
_entity.pdbx_description
1 polymer ?
#
loop_
_entity_poly.entity_id
_entity_poly.type
_entity_poly.pdbx_seq_one_letter_code
_entity_poly.pdbx_strand_id
1 'polypeptide(L)'
;MAAGRAVGSVRGMDLDDLPVTEFAFPGPLRDQLVAAILSGAKTTTSALVADYEHHGEPLPEAGLRSAVIDSAGRRVAAIELTDVRVVRLADIDLRHAVDEGEGDESVAQWRAGHEEFWYSPEVRAELGPDFTVDDDTLVLAQRFRLLHRASGG
;
A
#
# COMPACT_ATOMS: atom_id res chain seq x y z
N MET A 1 -13.75 37.49 -36.49
CA MET A 1 -13.55 37.49 -35.02
C MET A 1 -13.40 36.05 -34.60
N ALA A 2 -12.19 35.65 -34.19
CA ALA A 2 -11.81 34.26 -33.99
C ALA A 2 -12.23 33.75 -32.60
N ALA A 3 -12.62 32.47 -32.64
CA ALA A 3 -12.97 31.53 -31.60
C ALA A 3 -12.29 31.70 -30.23
N GLY A 4 -13.09 31.42 -29.20
CA GLY A 4 -12.70 31.36 -27.80
C GLY A 4 -11.54 30.43 -27.51
N ARG A 5 -10.74 30.85 -26.54
CA ARG A 5 -9.65 30.12 -25.93
C ARG A 5 -10.24 28.93 -25.15
N ALA A 6 -9.95 27.71 -25.61
CA ALA A 6 -10.17 26.52 -24.81
C ALA A 6 -9.26 26.60 -23.57
N VAL A 7 -9.87 26.62 -22.38
CA VAL A 7 -9.20 26.30 -21.12
C VAL A 7 -8.70 24.86 -21.26
N GLY A 8 -7.40 24.67 -21.11
CA GLY A 8 -6.80 23.33 -21.05
C GLY A 8 -7.43 22.57 -19.89
N SER A 9 -8.19 21.54 -20.21
CA SER A 9 -8.59 20.51 -19.26
C SER A 9 -7.31 19.94 -18.65
N VAL A 10 -7.20 19.98 -17.31
CA VAL A 10 -6.19 19.19 -16.60
C VAL A 10 -6.50 17.74 -16.96
N ARG A 11 -5.74 17.16 -17.89
CA ARG A 11 -5.88 15.74 -18.24
C ARG A 11 -5.78 14.96 -16.94
N GLY A 12 -6.84 14.23 -16.60
CA GLY A 12 -6.82 13.24 -15.54
C GLY A 12 -5.61 12.35 -15.76
N MET A 13 -4.83 12.16 -14.70
CA MET A 13 -3.69 11.25 -14.68
C MET A 13 -4.15 9.86 -15.11
N ASP A 14 -3.59 9.33 -16.19
CA ASP A 14 -3.86 7.96 -16.61
C ASP A 14 -3.23 7.00 -15.60
N LEU A 15 -3.93 5.93 -15.25
CA LEU A 15 -3.39 4.91 -14.36
C LEU A 15 -2.17 4.25 -15.00
N ASP A 16 -2.14 4.15 -16.34
CA ASP A 16 -1.03 3.53 -17.06
C ASP A 16 0.27 4.33 -16.99
N ASP A 17 0.21 5.63 -16.63
CA ASP A 17 1.38 6.48 -16.43
C ASP A 17 1.95 6.38 -15.00
N LEU A 18 1.26 5.70 -14.08
CA LEU A 18 1.66 5.58 -12.68
C LEU A 18 2.48 4.32 -12.42
N PRO A 19 3.49 4.39 -11.53
CA PRO A 19 4.12 3.19 -11.00
C PRO A 19 3.06 2.33 -10.30
N VAL A 20 3.21 1.01 -10.38
CA VAL A 20 2.30 0.08 -9.72
C VAL A 20 2.67 -0.03 -8.25
N THR A 21 1.64 -0.12 -7.41
CA THR A 21 1.77 -0.58 -6.02
C THR A 21 0.90 -1.81 -5.84
N GLU A 22 1.44 -2.80 -5.14
CA GLU A 22 0.75 -4.05 -4.83
C GLU A 22 0.40 -4.10 -3.34
N PHE A 23 -0.70 -4.79 -3.03
CA PHE A 23 -1.14 -5.03 -1.67
C PHE A 23 -1.25 -6.55 -1.50
N ALA A 24 -0.24 -7.16 -0.87
CA ALA A 24 -0.02 -8.61 -0.81
C ALA A 24 0.13 -9.28 -2.20
N PHE A 25 0.37 -10.59 -2.22
CA PHE A 25 0.44 -11.41 -3.46
C PHE A 25 -0.94 -11.59 -4.12
N PRO A 26 -1.01 -11.90 -5.43
CA PRO A 26 -2.28 -12.18 -6.10
C PRO A 26 -3.07 -13.29 -5.38
N GLY A 27 -4.33 -13.02 -5.06
CA GLY A 27 -5.19 -13.97 -4.35
C GLY A 27 -6.18 -13.30 -3.39
N PRO A 28 -6.84 -14.11 -2.53
CA PRO A 28 -7.92 -13.63 -1.66
C PRO A 28 -7.52 -12.45 -0.76
N LEU A 29 -6.28 -12.43 -0.25
CA LEU A 29 -5.79 -11.34 0.58
C LEU A 29 -5.70 -10.04 -0.23
N ARG A 30 -5.04 -10.03 -1.40
CA ARG A 30 -5.01 -8.86 -2.28
C ARG A 30 -6.41 -8.39 -2.66
N ASP A 31 -7.33 -9.30 -2.99
CA ASP A 31 -8.70 -8.95 -3.34
C ASP A 31 -9.43 -8.24 -2.18
N GLN A 32 -9.25 -8.73 -0.95
CA GLN A 32 -9.77 -8.09 0.27
C GLN A 32 -9.17 -6.69 0.48
N LEU A 33 -7.84 -6.57 0.38
CA LEU A 33 -7.14 -5.30 0.59
C LEU A 33 -7.54 -4.26 -0.45
N VAL A 34 -7.61 -4.65 -1.72
CA VAL A 34 -8.04 -3.79 -2.82
C VAL A 34 -9.50 -3.36 -2.61
N ALA A 35 -10.40 -4.25 -2.20
CA ALA A 35 -11.78 -3.88 -1.89
C ALA A 35 -11.85 -2.85 -0.74
N ALA A 36 -11.03 -3.01 0.30
CA ALA A 36 -10.94 -2.07 1.43
C ALA A 36 -10.40 -0.69 1.00
N ILE A 37 -9.43 -0.64 0.09
CA ILE A 37 -8.92 0.61 -0.49
C ILE A 37 -10.02 1.30 -1.30
N LEU A 38 -10.70 0.54 -2.17
CA LEU A 38 -11.73 1.09 -3.04
C LEU A 38 -12.93 1.62 -2.24
N SER A 39 -13.31 0.97 -1.13
CA SER A 39 -14.35 1.46 -0.23
C SER A 39 -13.92 2.67 0.60
N GLY A 40 -12.61 2.91 0.73
CA GLY A 40 -12.02 3.94 1.57
C GLY A 40 -11.82 3.51 3.03
N ALA A 41 -12.05 2.23 3.35
CA ALA A 41 -11.81 1.67 4.67
C ALA A 41 -10.31 1.54 4.99
N LYS A 42 -9.49 1.15 3.99
CA LYS A 42 -8.03 1.07 4.11
C LYS A 42 -7.39 2.37 3.64
N THR A 43 -6.67 3.04 4.55
CA THR A 43 -5.95 4.30 4.30
C THR A 43 -4.52 4.29 4.81
N THR A 44 -4.10 3.22 5.48
CA THR A 44 -2.71 2.96 5.85
C THR A 44 -2.27 1.59 5.33
N THR A 45 -0.96 1.41 5.21
CA THR A 45 -0.31 0.15 4.85
C THR A 45 1.06 0.07 5.51
N SER A 46 1.56 -1.14 5.67
CA SER A 46 2.86 -1.41 6.29
C SER A 46 3.72 -2.28 5.39
N ALA A 47 5.02 -2.00 5.37
CA ALA A 47 6.02 -2.81 4.69
C ALA A 47 7.27 -2.95 5.57
N LEU A 48 8.08 -3.98 5.34
CA LEU A 48 9.36 -4.14 6.04
C LEU A 48 10.41 -3.24 5.38
N VAL A 49 11.18 -2.50 6.17
CA VAL A 49 12.33 -1.75 5.62
C VAL A 49 13.35 -2.71 5.00
N ALA A 50 13.51 -3.89 5.59
CA ALA A 50 14.40 -4.95 5.09
C ALA A 50 14.07 -5.39 3.65
N ASP A 51 12.80 -5.31 3.23
CA ASP A 51 12.39 -5.67 1.86
C ASP A 51 12.97 -4.68 0.83
N TYR A 52 12.84 -3.37 1.11
CA TYR A 52 13.46 -2.32 0.29
C TYR A 52 14.99 -2.43 0.27
N GLU A 53 15.60 -2.70 1.43
CA GLU A 53 17.06 -2.90 1.52
C GLU A 53 17.52 -4.12 0.71
N HIS A 54 16.75 -5.21 0.75
CA HIS A 54 17.04 -6.44 0.02
C HIS A 54 17.02 -6.21 -1.50
N HIS A 55 16.03 -5.47 -2.00
CA HIS A 55 15.91 -5.14 -3.43
C HIS A 55 16.75 -3.92 -3.86
N GLY A 56 17.41 -3.22 -2.93
CA GLY A 56 18.15 -2.00 -3.21
C GLY A 56 17.24 -0.85 -3.68
N GLU A 57 15.97 -0.87 -3.25
CA GLU A 57 14.97 0.11 -3.61
C GLU A 57 14.94 1.28 -2.62
N PRO A 58 14.75 2.53 -3.09
CA PRO A 58 14.58 3.66 -2.19
C PRO A 58 13.25 3.56 -1.44
N LEU A 59 13.24 3.98 -0.17
CA LEU A 59 11.99 4.15 0.56
C LEU A 59 11.13 5.23 -0.12
N PRO A 60 9.80 5.02 -0.24
CA PRO A 60 8.91 6.00 -0.84
C PRO A 60 8.76 7.24 0.05
N GLU A 61 8.37 8.36 -0.57
CA GLU A 61 8.14 9.63 0.13
C GLU A 61 6.68 10.08 -0.01
N ALA A 62 6.23 10.93 0.91
CA ALA A 62 4.93 11.59 0.79
C ALA A 62 4.83 12.37 -0.53
N GLY A 63 3.68 12.29 -1.18
CA GLY A 63 3.43 12.81 -2.53
C GLY A 63 3.62 11.77 -3.64
N LEU A 64 4.21 10.61 -3.36
CA LEU A 64 4.26 9.50 -4.32
C LEU A 64 2.84 9.09 -4.71
N ARG A 65 2.60 9.02 -6.02
CA ARG A 65 1.35 8.52 -6.59
C ARG A 65 1.59 7.20 -7.29
N SER A 66 0.70 6.25 -7.08
CA SER A 66 0.81 4.90 -7.61
C SER A 66 -0.54 4.36 -8.03
N ALA A 67 -0.53 3.48 -9.03
CA ALA A 67 -1.70 2.70 -9.44
C ALA A 67 -1.79 1.42 -8.60
N VAL A 68 -2.93 1.23 -7.93
CA VAL A 68 -3.27 -0.03 -7.25
C VAL A 68 -3.71 -1.04 -8.29
N ILE A 69 -3.18 -2.27 -8.23
CA ILE A 69 -3.60 -3.37 -9.10
C ILE A 69 -4.38 -4.45 -8.34
N ASP A 70 -5.31 -5.10 -9.03
CA ASP A 70 -6.01 -6.29 -8.53
C ASP A 70 -5.19 -7.58 -8.73
N SER A 71 -5.74 -8.72 -8.31
CA SER A 71 -5.11 -10.04 -8.49
C SER A 71 -5.00 -10.49 -9.95
N ALA A 72 -5.68 -9.84 -10.88
CA ALA A 72 -5.53 -10.07 -12.32
C ALA A 72 -4.51 -9.11 -12.96
N GLY A 73 -3.83 -8.27 -12.17
CA GLY A 73 -2.85 -7.29 -12.64
C GLY A 73 -3.47 -6.05 -13.30
N ARG A 74 -4.78 -5.83 -13.16
CA ARG A 74 -5.47 -4.66 -13.73
C ARG A 74 -5.34 -3.48 -12.77
N ARG A 75 -5.00 -2.30 -13.29
CA ARG A 75 -5.00 -1.06 -12.52
C ARG A 75 -6.44 -0.64 -12.20
N VAL A 76 -6.77 -0.53 -10.91
CA VAL A 76 -8.14 -0.30 -10.43
C VAL A 76 -8.33 1.02 -9.69
N ALA A 77 -7.25 1.66 -9.26
CA ALA A 77 -7.30 2.96 -8.58
C ALA A 77 -5.95 3.68 -8.61
N ALA A 78 -5.96 4.99 -8.40
CA ALA A 78 -4.78 5.78 -8.05
C ALA A 78 -4.83 6.19 -6.58
N ILE A 79 -3.71 6.04 -5.87
CA ILE A 79 -3.51 6.54 -4.51
C ILE A 79 -2.36 7.54 -4.47
N GLU A 80 -2.33 8.37 -3.42
CA GLU A 80 -1.20 9.25 -3.10
C GLU A 80 -0.78 9.03 -1.65
N LEU A 81 0.50 8.76 -1.42
CA LEU A 81 1.07 8.75 -0.06
C LEU A 81 0.98 10.16 0.53
N THR A 82 0.44 10.26 1.73
CA THR A 82 0.26 11.52 2.46
C THR A 82 1.20 11.64 3.65
N ASP A 83 1.70 10.51 4.17
CA ASP A 83 2.66 10.43 5.26
C ASP A 83 3.43 9.11 5.14
N VAL A 84 4.73 9.15 5.44
CA VAL A 84 5.61 7.99 5.46
C VAL A 84 6.51 8.10 6.68
N ARG A 85 6.57 7.04 7.49
CA ARG A 85 7.32 7.00 8.73
C ARG A 85 7.99 5.64 8.90
N VAL A 86 9.28 5.65 9.21
CA VAL A 86 10.01 4.46 9.64
C VAL A 86 9.91 4.38 11.17
N VAL A 87 9.31 3.32 11.68
CA VAL A 87 9.13 3.08 13.11
C VAL A 87 9.51 1.65 13.44
N ARG A 88 9.77 1.36 14.71
CA ARG A 88 9.90 -0.03 15.16
C ARG A 88 8.53 -0.72 15.11
N LEU A 89 8.51 -2.03 14.88
CA LEU A 89 7.29 -2.83 14.85
C LEU A 89 6.48 -2.67 16.16
N ALA A 90 7.17 -2.61 17.30
CA ALA A 90 6.53 -2.38 18.60
C ALA A 90 5.92 -0.98 18.78
N ASP A 91 6.30 0.00 17.95
CA ASP A 91 5.86 1.39 18.05
C ASP A 91 4.70 1.71 17.07
N ILE A 92 4.12 0.70 16.41
CA ILE A 92 2.90 0.87 15.62
C ILE A 92 1.73 1.17 16.56
N ASP A 93 1.08 2.32 16.33
CA ASP A 93 -0.06 2.75 17.12
C ASP A 93 -1.39 2.11 16.64
N LEU A 94 -2.38 2.12 17.53
CA LEU A 94 -3.70 1.56 17.27
C LEU A 94 -4.41 2.23 16.08
N ARG A 95 -4.21 3.53 15.88
CA ARG A 95 -4.88 4.24 14.79
C ARG A 95 -4.37 3.74 13.44
N HIS A 96 -3.06 3.55 13.29
CA HIS A 96 -2.49 2.96 12.08
C HIS A 96 -3.03 1.56 11.82
N ALA A 97 -3.08 0.72 12.86
CA ALA A 97 -3.61 -0.64 12.76
C ALA A 97 -5.09 -0.65 12.31
N VAL A 98 -5.94 0.18 12.92
CA VAL A 98 -7.37 0.28 12.54
C VAL A 98 -7.54 0.87 11.13
N ASP A 99 -6.74 1.88 10.77
CA ASP A 99 -6.79 2.53 9.46
C ASP A 99 -6.29 1.62 8.31
N GLU A 100 -5.68 0.46 8.61
CA GLU A 100 -5.37 -0.58 7.63
C GLU A 100 -6.65 -1.23 7.08
N GLY A 101 -7.80 -1.04 7.75
CA GLY A 101 -9.12 -1.36 7.21
C GLY A 101 -9.40 -2.85 7.05
N GLU A 102 -8.62 -3.71 7.71
CA GLU A 102 -8.70 -5.17 7.62
C GLU A 102 -9.61 -5.80 8.69
N GLY A 103 -10.15 -4.99 9.59
CA GLY A 103 -11.00 -5.44 10.70
C GLY A 103 -10.26 -5.61 12.03
N ASP A 104 -8.98 -5.22 12.11
CA ASP A 104 -8.23 -5.21 13.36
C ASP A 104 -8.77 -4.17 14.34
N GLU A 105 -9.02 -4.59 15.57
CA GLU A 105 -9.48 -3.73 16.67
C GLU A 105 -8.35 -3.44 17.68
N SER A 106 -7.17 -4.02 17.46
CA SER A 106 -6.00 -3.88 18.34
C SER A 106 -4.69 -4.02 17.58
N VAL A 107 -3.61 -3.42 18.09
CA VAL A 107 -2.25 -3.60 17.55
C VAL A 107 -1.81 -5.07 17.60
N ALA A 108 -2.28 -5.83 18.58
CA ALA A 108 -1.94 -7.25 18.70
C ALA A 108 -2.55 -8.10 17.56
N GLN A 109 -3.80 -7.82 17.16
CA GLN A 109 -4.42 -8.50 16.01
C GLN A 109 -3.73 -8.13 14.70
N TRP A 110 -3.51 -6.82 14.49
CA TRP A 110 -2.76 -6.31 13.35
C TRP A 110 -1.38 -6.97 13.22
N ARG A 111 -0.63 -7.05 14.34
CA ARG A 111 0.70 -7.66 14.37
C ARG A 111 0.64 -9.15 14.04
N ALA A 112 -0.34 -9.88 14.58
CA ALA A 112 -0.50 -11.30 14.28
C ALA A 112 -0.72 -11.53 12.77
N GLY A 113 -1.61 -10.76 12.13
CA GLY A 113 -1.84 -10.85 10.69
C GLY A 113 -0.61 -10.49 9.85
N HIS A 114 0.13 -9.47 10.26
CA HIS A 114 1.38 -9.08 9.59
C HIS A 114 2.49 -10.12 9.74
N GLU A 115 2.66 -10.70 10.93
CA GLU A 115 3.62 -11.78 11.16
C GLU A 115 3.25 -13.04 10.36
N GLU A 116 1.96 -13.39 10.28
CA GLU A 116 1.49 -14.47 9.40
C GLU A 116 1.88 -14.22 7.93
N PHE A 117 1.70 -12.99 7.44
CA PHE A 117 2.09 -12.61 6.08
C PHE A 117 3.61 -12.63 5.89
N TRP A 118 4.38 -12.00 6.78
CA TRP A 118 5.84 -11.93 6.67
C TRP A 118 6.54 -13.29 6.85
N TYR A 119 5.88 -14.25 7.50
CA TYR A 119 6.35 -15.62 7.62
C TYR A 119 5.80 -16.56 6.54
N SER A 120 5.06 -16.03 5.56
CA SER A 120 4.55 -16.85 4.46
C SER A 120 5.69 -17.46 3.63
N PRO A 121 5.44 -18.59 2.94
CA PRO A 121 6.42 -19.20 2.05
C PRO A 121 6.94 -18.24 0.97
N GLU A 122 6.09 -17.37 0.45
CA GLU A 122 6.42 -16.37 -0.57
C GLU A 122 7.44 -15.36 -0.04
N VAL A 123 7.18 -14.72 1.11
CA VAL A 123 8.11 -13.76 1.71
C VAL A 123 9.43 -14.43 2.10
N ARG A 124 9.39 -15.66 2.64
CA ARG A 124 10.60 -16.42 2.98
C ARG A 124 11.41 -16.87 1.77
N ALA A 125 10.76 -17.06 0.62
CA ALA A 125 11.48 -17.35 -0.62
C ALA A 125 12.30 -16.15 -1.09
N GLU A 126 11.88 -14.93 -0.75
CA GLU A 126 12.56 -13.67 -1.08
C GLU A 126 13.59 -13.29 -0.01
N LEU A 127 13.16 -13.12 1.24
CA LEU A 127 14.01 -12.62 2.35
C LEU A 127 14.85 -13.71 3.03
N GLY A 128 14.59 -14.98 2.74
CA GLY A 128 15.30 -16.13 3.27
C GLY A 128 14.51 -16.94 4.30
N PRO A 129 14.83 -18.25 4.45
CA PRO A 129 14.03 -19.18 5.26
C PRO A 129 14.10 -18.92 6.76
N ASP A 130 15.17 -18.26 7.23
CA ASP A 130 15.41 -17.92 8.63
C ASP A 130 15.00 -16.47 8.96
N PHE A 131 14.36 -15.76 8.02
CA PHE A 131 13.86 -14.41 8.25
C PHE A 131 12.84 -14.41 9.41
N THR A 132 13.03 -13.50 10.35
CA THR A 132 12.15 -13.28 11.49
C THR A 132 11.99 -11.79 11.74
N VAL A 133 10.88 -11.41 12.37
CA VAL A 133 10.67 -10.07 12.90
C VAL A 133 10.63 -10.11 14.44
N ASP A 134 10.95 -8.98 15.05
CA ASP A 134 10.91 -8.73 16.49
C ASP A 134 10.46 -7.28 16.77
N ASP A 135 10.48 -6.89 18.03
CA ASP A 135 10.01 -5.55 18.46
C ASP A 135 10.81 -4.39 17.84
N ASP A 136 12.10 -4.60 17.55
CA ASP A 136 13.00 -3.58 17.01
C ASP A 136 13.05 -3.57 15.47
N THR A 137 12.38 -4.53 14.82
CA THR A 137 12.26 -4.59 13.37
C THR A 137 11.67 -3.30 12.82
N LEU A 138 12.31 -2.72 11.81
CA LEU A 138 11.87 -1.47 11.21
C LEU A 138 10.74 -1.71 10.20
N VAL A 139 9.62 -1.04 10.44
CA VAL A 139 8.43 -1.02 9.59
C VAL A 139 8.31 0.35 8.94
N LEU A 140 8.10 0.34 7.64
CA LEU A 140 7.69 1.50 6.87
C LEU A 140 6.15 1.62 6.95
N ALA A 141 5.68 2.43 7.89
CA ALA A 141 4.27 2.74 8.03
C ALA A 141 3.90 3.90 7.09
N GLN A 142 2.93 3.66 6.23
CA GLN A 142 2.52 4.57 5.17
C GLN A 142 1.05 4.93 5.33
N ARG A 143 0.71 6.20 5.15
CA ARG A 143 -0.67 6.67 5.01
C ARG A 143 -0.89 7.18 3.61
N PHE A 144 -2.03 6.86 3.02
CA PHE A 144 -2.40 7.32 1.70
C PHE A 144 -3.85 7.79 1.64
N ARG A 145 -4.17 8.44 0.53
CA ARG A 145 -5.55 8.76 0.14
C ARG A 145 -5.85 8.18 -1.23
N LEU A 146 -7.08 7.71 -1.40
CA LEU A 146 -7.62 7.36 -2.72
C LEU A 146 -7.85 8.66 -3.53
N LEU A 147 -7.23 8.76 -4.70
CA LEU A 147 -7.43 9.89 -5.60
C LEU A 147 -8.65 9.68 -6.51
N HIS A 148 -8.66 8.56 -7.22
CA HIS A 148 -9.78 8.15 -8.07
C HIS A 148 -9.73 6.64 -8.33
N ARG A 149 -10.91 6.08 -8.63
CA ARG A 149 -11.07 4.69 -9.09
C ARG A 149 -10.94 4.66 -10.61
N ALA A 150 -10.54 3.51 -11.16
CA ALA A 150 -10.68 3.29 -12.60
C ALA A 150 -12.15 3.52 -12.99
N SER A 151 -12.37 4.26 -14.08
CA SER A 151 -13.71 4.43 -14.63
C SER A 151 -14.25 3.05 -14.99
N GLY A 152 -15.29 2.59 -14.30
CA GLY A 152 -15.95 1.33 -14.65
C GLY A 152 -16.45 1.44 -16.10
N GLY A 153 -16.00 0.53 -16.96
CA GLY A 153 -16.58 0.33 -18.28
C GLY A 153 -17.96 -0.30 -18.21
#